data_AF-A0A2S5N4C9-F1
#
_entry.id   AF-A0A2S5N4C9-F1
#
_cell.length_a   1.000
_cell.length_b   1.000
_cell.length_c   1.000
_cell.angle_alpha   90.00
_cell.angle_beta   90.00
_cell.angle_gamma   90.00
#
_symmetry.space_group_name_H-M   'P 1'
#
loop_
_entity.id
_entity.type
_entity.pdbx_description
1 polymer ?
#
loop_
_entity_poly.entity_id
_entity_poly.type
_entity_poly.pdbx_seq_one_letter_code
_entity_poly.pdbx_strand_id
1 'polypeptide(L)'
;MLQREWERPTAEFERFSHFADSERPSARAALVLLFWGYFETRVERLHRTAMRGLPQRVLDDELRRYSGIGSRLHDLYKIFFGTDYFEDLRAHGFSVVADLLKDIHERRNEFTHGKPQAINDATVNALVENLKGEHEAWIAVYNRRVGSQDDRGAPEG
;
A
#
# COMPACT_ATOMS: atom_id res chain seq x y z
N MET A 1 -2.88 -11.33 11.44
CA MET A 1 -1.82 -11.83 10.55
C MET A 1 -0.49 -11.13 10.83
N LEU A 2 -0.42 -9.79 10.76
CA LEU A 2 0.81 -9.04 11.09
C LEU A 2 1.31 -9.24 12.54
N GLN A 3 0.43 -9.20 13.54
CA GLN A 3 0.82 -9.48 14.93
C GLN A 3 1.47 -10.85 15.12
N ARG A 4 0.94 -11.88 14.46
CA ARG A 4 1.49 -13.24 14.52
C ARG A 4 2.91 -13.32 13.95
N GLU A 5 3.17 -12.61 12.84
CA GLU A 5 4.52 -12.54 12.27
C GLU A 5 5.47 -11.69 13.13
N TRP A 6 4.97 -10.69 13.85
CA TRP A 6 5.77 -9.91 14.79
C TRP A 6 6.24 -10.73 16.00
N GLU A 7 5.32 -11.54 16.55
CA GLU A 7 5.54 -12.41 17.72
C GLU A 7 6.34 -13.68 17.38
N ARG A 8 6.59 -13.96 16.10
CA ARG A 8 7.30 -15.15 15.65
C ARG A 8 8.75 -15.17 16.16
N PRO A 9 9.24 -16.28 16.73
CA PRO A 9 10.63 -16.38 17.18
C PRO A 9 11.61 -16.12 16.03
N THR A 10 12.56 -15.21 16.25
CA THR A 10 13.58 -14.85 15.25
C THR A 10 14.59 -15.96 15.00
N ALA A 11 14.69 -16.95 15.89
CA ALA A 11 15.52 -18.14 15.74
C ALA A 11 15.14 -18.99 14.51
N GLU A 12 13.91 -18.88 13.99
CA GLU A 12 13.50 -19.58 12.77
C GLU A 12 14.08 -18.96 11.48
N PHE A 13 14.77 -17.82 11.57
CA PHE A 13 15.38 -17.12 10.43
C PHE A 13 16.85 -17.48 10.19
N GLU A 14 17.35 -18.54 10.82
CA GLU A 14 18.66 -19.15 10.53
C GLU A 14 18.85 -19.51 9.04
N ARG A 15 17.77 -19.59 8.25
CA ARG A 15 17.81 -19.83 6.80
C ARG A 15 18.61 -18.79 6.01
N PHE A 16 18.75 -17.57 6.54
CA PHE A 16 19.53 -16.49 5.91
C PHE A 16 20.94 -16.33 6.50
N SER A 17 21.35 -17.23 7.40
CA SER A 17 22.70 -17.22 8.01
C SER A 17 23.84 -17.36 7.00
N HIS A 18 23.57 -17.82 5.78
CA HIS A 18 24.56 -17.92 4.70
C HIS A 18 24.93 -16.58 4.05
N PHE A 19 24.13 -15.52 4.21
CA PHE A 19 24.47 -14.18 3.72
C PHE A 19 25.41 -13.48 4.71
N ALA A 20 26.24 -12.54 4.23
CA ALA A 20 26.94 -11.61 5.10
C ALA A 20 25.92 -10.71 5.84
N ASP A 21 26.24 -10.25 7.06
CA ASP A 21 25.31 -9.45 7.87
C ASP A 21 24.80 -8.19 7.15
N SER A 22 25.61 -7.59 6.26
CA SER A 22 25.22 -6.43 5.44
C SER A 22 24.32 -6.76 4.23
N GLU A 23 24.17 -8.04 3.90
CA GLU A 23 23.40 -8.53 2.76
C GLU A 23 22.14 -9.29 3.19
N ARG A 24 21.96 -9.49 4.49
CA ARG A 24 20.79 -10.17 5.05
C ARG A 24 19.55 -9.26 5.02
N PRO A 25 18.39 -9.81 4.63
CA PRO A 25 17.13 -9.14 4.92
C PRO A 25 16.87 -9.13 6.43
N SER A 26 15.95 -8.27 6.87
CA SER A 26 15.37 -8.40 8.21
C SER A 26 14.79 -9.81 8.40
N ALA A 27 15.00 -10.38 9.59
CA ALA A 27 14.27 -11.56 10.02
C ALA A 27 12.75 -11.35 10.01
N ARG A 28 12.28 -10.10 9.94
CA ARG A 28 10.85 -9.77 9.89
C ARG A 28 10.42 -9.16 8.55
N ALA A 29 11.20 -9.34 7.48
CA ALA A 29 10.86 -8.81 6.15
C ALA A 29 9.48 -9.26 5.64
N ALA A 30 9.01 -10.44 6.06
CA ALA A 30 7.66 -10.93 5.76
C ALA A 30 6.55 -9.96 6.20
N LEU A 31 6.74 -9.18 7.28
CA LEU A 31 5.76 -8.18 7.72
C LEU A 31 5.53 -7.11 6.66
N VAL A 32 6.60 -6.61 6.05
CA VAL A 32 6.53 -5.58 5.02
C VAL A 32 5.82 -6.12 3.77
N LEU A 33 6.13 -7.37 3.37
CA LEU A 33 5.49 -8.01 2.23
C LEU A 33 3.99 -8.27 2.45
N LEU A 34 3.61 -8.76 3.64
CA LEU A 34 2.21 -8.97 4.00
C LEU A 34 1.43 -7.67 4.12
N PHE A 35 2.02 -6.66 4.74
CA PHE A 35 1.46 -5.32 4.80
C PHE A 35 1.21 -4.78 3.39
N TRP A 36 2.20 -4.90 2.51
CA TRP A 36 2.10 -4.40 1.15
C TRP A 36 1.00 -5.12 0.36
N GLY A 37 0.90 -6.45 0.47
CA GLY A 37 -0.21 -7.20 -0.15
C GLY A 37 -1.58 -6.77 0.39
N TYR A 38 -1.69 -6.54 1.70
CA TYR A 38 -2.92 -6.00 2.28
C TYR A 38 -3.24 -4.57 1.77
N PHE A 39 -2.23 -3.71 1.68
CA PHE A 39 -2.36 -2.37 1.10
C PHE A 39 -2.85 -2.41 -0.36
N GLU A 40 -2.29 -3.29 -1.20
CA GLU A 40 -2.73 -3.48 -2.59
C GLU A 40 -4.23 -3.83 -2.69
N THR A 41 -4.72 -4.72 -1.81
CA THR A 41 -6.15 -5.08 -1.77
C THR A 41 -7.05 -3.92 -1.36
N ARG A 42 -6.61 -3.06 -0.42
CA ARG A 42 -7.36 -1.86 -0.03
C ARG A 42 -7.44 -0.86 -1.18
N VAL A 43 -6.32 -0.60 -1.85
CA VAL A 43 -6.29 0.29 -3.02
C VAL A 43 -7.22 -0.22 -4.11
N GLU A 44 -7.16 -1.53 -4.45
CA GLU A 44 -8.09 -2.10 -5.42
C GLU A 44 -9.55 -1.90 -5.02
N ARG A 45 -9.88 -2.09 -3.73
CA ARG A 45 -11.23 -1.85 -3.22
C ARG A 45 -11.67 -0.40 -3.43
N LEU A 46 -10.80 0.59 -3.16
CA LEU A 46 -11.11 2.00 -3.39
C LEU A 46 -11.47 2.25 -4.86
N HIS A 47 -10.64 1.76 -5.78
CA HIS A 47 -10.87 1.89 -7.21
C HIS A 47 -12.15 1.20 -7.68
N ARG A 48 -12.41 -0.03 -7.21
CA ARG A 48 -13.67 -0.74 -7.51
C ARG A 48 -14.89 0.03 -7.03
N THR A 49 -14.83 0.60 -5.82
CA THR A 49 -15.92 1.41 -5.28
C THR A 49 -16.10 2.69 -6.11
N ALA A 50 -15.01 3.35 -6.49
CA ALA A 50 -15.04 4.55 -7.33
C ALA A 50 -15.63 4.30 -8.73
N MET A 51 -15.48 3.07 -9.23
CA MET A 51 -15.97 2.62 -10.54
C MET A 51 -17.31 1.90 -10.48
N ARG A 52 -17.98 1.82 -9.31
CA ARG A 52 -19.18 0.98 -9.13
C ARG A 52 -20.34 1.32 -10.08
N GLY A 53 -20.38 2.54 -10.62
CA GLY A 53 -21.38 2.98 -11.60
C GLY A 53 -21.07 2.60 -13.05
N LEU A 54 -19.87 2.06 -13.33
CA LEU A 54 -19.46 1.64 -14.67
C LEU A 54 -19.92 0.19 -14.96
N PRO A 55 -20.14 -0.17 -16.23
CA PRO A 55 -20.37 -1.57 -16.61
C PRO A 55 -19.20 -2.46 -16.15
N GLN A 56 -19.52 -3.66 -15.65
CA GLN A 56 -18.53 -4.59 -15.09
C GLN A 56 -17.34 -4.88 -16.03
N ARG A 57 -17.60 -5.01 -17.34
CA ARG A 57 -16.54 -5.20 -18.36
C ARG A 57 -15.55 -4.04 -18.40
N VAL A 58 -16.03 -2.80 -18.30
CA VAL A 58 -15.17 -1.60 -18.30
C VAL A 58 -14.32 -1.58 -17.05
N LEU A 59 -14.92 -1.87 -15.89
CA LEU A 59 -14.19 -1.97 -14.62
C LEU A 59 -13.07 -3.01 -14.69
N ASP A 60 -13.36 -4.22 -15.18
CA ASP A 60 -12.37 -5.30 -15.27
C ASP A 60 -11.26 -4.98 -16.28
N ASP A 61 -11.59 -4.33 -17.40
CA ASP A 61 -10.59 -3.89 -18.38
C ASP A 61 -9.67 -2.79 -17.82
N GLU A 62 -10.21 -1.80 -17.10
CA GLU A 62 -9.40 -0.76 -16.46
C GLU A 62 -8.47 -1.35 -15.38
N LEU A 63 -8.97 -2.24 -14.51
CA LEU A 63 -8.14 -2.88 -13.49
C LEU A 63 -7.07 -3.80 -14.07
N ARG A 64 -7.32 -4.39 -15.25
CA ARG A 64 -6.34 -5.19 -16.00
C ARG A 64 -5.30 -4.31 -16.69
N ARG A 65 -5.72 -3.19 -17.28
CA ARG A 65 -4.83 -2.22 -17.94
C ARG A 65 -3.83 -1.62 -16.95
N TYR A 66 -4.30 -1.31 -15.74
CA TYR A 66 -3.50 -0.79 -14.63
C TYR A 66 -3.28 -1.88 -13.58
N SER A 67 -2.66 -3.00 -13.99
CA SER A 67 -2.44 -4.15 -13.10
C SER A 67 -1.35 -3.93 -12.05
N GLY A 68 -0.37 -3.07 -12.33
CA GLY A 68 0.70 -2.75 -11.40
C GLY A 68 0.26 -1.75 -10.33
N ILE A 69 0.59 -2.02 -9.06
CA ILE A 69 0.22 -1.13 -7.94
C ILE A 69 0.72 0.31 -8.15
N GLY A 70 1.93 0.53 -8.68
CA GLY A 70 2.43 1.88 -8.98
C GLY A 70 1.50 2.63 -9.96
N SER A 71 1.09 1.97 -11.05
CA SER A 71 0.13 2.53 -12.00
C SER A 71 -1.26 2.76 -11.41
N ARG A 72 -1.67 1.95 -10.42
CA ARG A 72 -2.93 2.16 -9.69
C ARG A 72 -2.89 3.38 -8.77
N LEU A 73 -1.78 3.56 -8.06
CA LEU A 73 -1.56 4.68 -7.14
C LEU A 73 -1.37 6.02 -7.86
N HIS A 74 -0.82 5.99 -9.07
CA HIS A 74 -0.56 7.18 -9.87
C HIS A 74 -1.61 7.39 -10.96
N ASP A 75 -1.53 6.63 -12.06
CA ASP A 75 -2.31 6.88 -13.27
C ASP A 75 -3.82 6.67 -13.05
N LEU A 76 -4.19 5.49 -12.57
CA LEU A 76 -5.60 5.16 -12.38
C LEU A 76 -6.21 6.02 -11.27
N TYR A 77 -5.47 6.28 -10.20
CA TYR A 77 -5.91 7.20 -9.14
C TYR A 77 -6.20 8.60 -9.71
N LYS A 78 -5.29 9.12 -10.55
CA LYS A 78 -5.42 10.43 -11.16
C LYS A 78 -6.60 10.55 -12.12
N ILE A 79 -6.89 9.50 -12.88
CA ILE A 79 -8.07 9.46 -13.75
C ILE A 79 -9.36 9.67 -12.94
N PHE A 80 -9.51 9.00 -11.80
CA PHE A 80 -10.76 9.05 -11.02
C PHE A 80 -10.84 10.20 -10.02
N PHE A 81 -9.70 10.67 -9.52
CA PHE A 81 -9.64 11.58 -8.36
C PHE A 81 -8.90 12.89 -8.62
N GLY A 82 -8.30 13.07 -9.79
CA GLY A 82 -7.63 14.30 -10.22
C GLY A 82 -6.27 14.58 -9.56
N THR A 83 -5.75 13.64 -8.77
CA THR A 83 -4.45 13.70 -8.07
C THR A 83 -3.81 12.31 -8.06
N ASP A 84 -2.61 12.12 -7.54
CA ASP A 84 -2.12 10.77 -7.20
C ASP A 84 -2.34 10.45 -5.70
N TYR A 85 -2.23 9.18 -5.35
CA TYR A 85 -2.52 8.72 -3.98
C TYR A 85 -1.59 9.34 -2.93
N PHE A 86 -0.31 9.55 -3.25
CA PHE A 86 0.65 10.10 -2.29
C PHE A 86 0.40 11.59 -2.08
N GLU A 87 0.10 12.33 -3.14
CA GLU A 87 -0.31 13.73 -3.04
C GLU A 87 -1.65 13.87 -2.30
N ASP A 88 -2.59 12.94 -2.47
CA ASP A 88 -3.85 12.96 -1.70
C ASP A 88 -3.61 12.75 -0.20
N LEU A 89 -2.69 11.86 0.17
CA LEU A 89 -2.29 11.67 1.56
C LEU A 89 -1.66 12.95 2.14
N ARG A 90 -0.74 13.58 1.39
CA ARG A 90 -0.08 14.83 1.82
C ARG A 90 -1.09 15.97 1.99
N ALA A 91 -2.01 16.13 1.04
CA ALA A 91 -3.04 17.17 1.08
C ALA A 91 -3.94 17.06 2.33
N HIS A 92 -4.07 15.86 2.90
CA HIS A 92 -4.92 15.61 4.07
C HIS A 92 -4.13 15.47 5.38
N GLY A 93 -2.86 15.92 5.39
CA GLY A 93 -2.04 15.99 6.59
C GLY A 93 -1.31 14.68 6.93
N PHE A 94 -1.33 13.69 6.03
CA PHE A 94 -0.68 12.38 6.23
C PHE A 94 0.65 12.26 5.50
N SER A 95 1.46 13.33 5.46
CA SER A 95 2.75 13.35 4.75
C SER A 95 3.71 12.25 5.22
N VAL A 96 3.76 11.99 6.54
CA VAL A 96 4.59 10.91 7.11
C VAL A 96 4.19 9.54 6.55
N VAL A 97 2.89 9.29 6.39
CA VAL A 97 2.38 8.04 5.79
C VAL A 97 2.68 7.99 4.30
N ALA A 98 2.54 9.11 3.58
CA ALA A 98 2.86 9.18 2.16
C ALA A 98 4.33 8.83 1.90
N ASP A 99 5.24 9.38 2.70
CA ASP A 99 6.68 9.14 2.56
C ASP A 99 7.06 7.71 2.98
N LEU A 100 6.44 7.18 4.05
CA LEU A 100 6.60 5.79 4.45
C LEU A 100 6.18 4.81 3.34
N LEU A 101 4.99 5.00 2.76
CA LEU A 101 4.47 4.11 1.72
C LEU A 101 5.32 4.17 0.45
N LYS A 102 5.89 5.34 0.14
CA LYS A 102 6.83 5.51 -0.97
C LYS A 102 8.13 4.75 -0.71
N ASP A 103 8.75 4.90 0.47
CA ASP A 103 9.95 4.12 0.82
C ASP A 103 9.66 2.62 0.80
N ILE A 104 8.56 2.15 1.40
CA ILE A 104 8.17 0.73 1.36
C ILE A 104 8.02 0.22 -0.08
N HIS A 105 7.40 1.01 -0.96
CA HIS A 105 7.27 0.65 -2.37
C HIS A 105 8.65 0.46 -3.03
N GLU A 106 9.58 1.40 -2.81
CA GLU A 106 10.94 1.35 -3.33
C GLU A 106 11.70 0.14 -2.77
N ARG A 107 11.70 -0.07 -1.45
CA ARG A 107 12.37 -1.20 -0.79
C ARG A 107 11.83 -2.55 -1.25
N ARG A 108 10.51 -2.69 -1.38
CA ARG A 108 9.86 -3.91 -1.88
C ARG A 108 10.24 -4.19 -3.33
N ASN A 109 10.31 -3.17 -4.17
CA ASN A 109 10.77 -3.32 -5.54
C ASN A 109 12.23 -3.79 -5.55
N GLU A 110 13.13 -3.14 -4.82
CA GLU A 110 14.53 -3.55 -4.72
C GLU A 110 14.70 -5.00 -4.21
N PHE A 111 13.95 -5.37 -3.17
CA PHE A 111 13.91 -6.73 -2.64
C PHE A 111 13.51 -7.75 -3.70
N THR A 112 12.47 -7.45 -4.49
CA THR A 112 11.99 -8.31 -5.58
C THR A 112 13.03 -8.45 -6.70
N HIS A 113 13.87 -7.44 -6.92
CA HIS A 113 14.93 -7.43 -7.93
C HIS A 113 16.26 -8.02 -7.43
N GLY A 114 16.24 -8.78 -6.33
CA GLY A 114 17.39 -9.52 -5.85
C GLY A 114 18.32 -8.73 -4.93
N LYS A 115 17.82 -7.70 -4.24
CA LYS A 115 18.51 -7.04 -3.12
C LYS A 115 17.81 -7.37 -1.78
N PRO A 116 18.02 -8.57 -1.19
CA PRO A 116 17.33 -8.97 0.04
C PRO A 116 17.46 -7.96 1.20
N GLN A 117 18.63 -7.33 1.34
CA GLN A 117 18.92 -6.32 2.36
C GLN A 117 18.11 -5.02 2.23
N ALA A 118 17.39 -4.81 1.13
CA ALA A 118 16.56 -3.63 0.94
C ALA A 118 15.43 -3.54 1.98
N ILE A 119 14.91 -4.69 2.45
CA ILE A 119 13.99 -4.73 3.59
C ILE A 119 14.79 -5.12 4.83
N ASN A 120 15.32 -4.10 5.52
CA ASN A 120 16.08 -4.27 6.75
C ASN A 120 15.22 -3.96 8.00
N ASP A 121 15.83 -4.10 9.19
CA ASP A 121 15.10 -3.89 10.46
C ASP A 121 14.61 -2.45 10.62
N ALA A 122 15.31 -1.46 10.05
CA ALA A 122 14.85 -0.08 10.07
C ALA A 122 13.55 0.10 9.27
N THR A 123 13.44 -0.50 8.08
CA THR A 123 12.21 -0.50 7.29
C THR A 123 11.06 -1.18 8.03
N VAL A 124 11.33 -2.32 8.68
CA VAL A 124 10.31 -3.04 9.46
C VAL A 124 9.84 -2.21 10.65
N ASN A 125 10.76 -1.62 11.42
CA ASN A 125 10.41 -0.80 12.58
C ASN A 125 9.62 0.44 12.17
N ALA A 126 10.05 1.14 11.11
CA ALA A 126 9.34 2.29 10.58
C ALA A 126 7.90 1.94 10.17
N LEU A 127 7.70 0.79 9.51
CA LEU A 127 6.35 0.29 9.21
C LEU A 127 5.54 0.08 10.50
N VAL A 128 6.07 -0.69 11.45
CA VAL A 128 5.35 -1.08 12.67
C VAL A 128 4.95 0.14 13.50
N GLU A 129 5.86 1.11 13.67
CA GLU A 129 5.61 2.35 14.40
C GLU A 129 4.50 3.20 13.77
N ASN A 130 4.32 3.11 12.45
CA ASN A 130 3.38 3.92 11.70
C ASN A 130 2.11 3.17 11.26
N LEU A 131 1.94 1.88 11.60
CA LEU A 131 0.78 1.08 11.19
C LEU A 131 -0.57 1.73 11.56
N LYS A 132 -0.65 2.32 12.76
CA LYS A 132 -1.86 3.00 13.21
C LYS A 132 -2.16 4.23 12.34
N GLY A 133 -1.15 5.08 12.13
CA GLY A 133 -1.29 6.29 11.30
C GLY A 133 -1.61 5.94 9.85
N GLU A 134 -1.03 4.88 9.31
CA GLU A 134 -1.35 4.38 7.97
C GLU A 134 -2.82 3.95 7.86
N HIS A 135 -3.33 3.23 8.87
CA HIS A 135 -4.72 2.78 8.86
C HIS A 135 -5.71 3.96 8.96
N GLU A 136 -5.41 4.94 9.83
CA GLU A 136 -6.20 6.17 9.96
C GLU A 136 -6.20 6.97 8.65
N ALA A 137 -5.04 7.13 8.02
CA ALA A 137 -4.90 7.81 6.73
C ALA A 137 -5.71 7.12 5.63
N TRP A 138 -5.66 5.78 5.58
CA TRP A 138 -6.46 4.98 4.66
C TRP A 138 -7.97 5.23 4.84
N ILE A 139 -8.48 5.20 6.07
CA ILE A 139 -9.89 5.45 6.36
C ILE A 139 -10.29 6.86 5.91
N ALA A 140 -9.46 7.86 6.23
CA ALA A 140 -9.73 9.26 5.88
C ALA A 140 -9.82 9.47 4.36
N VAL A 141 -8.85 8.94 3.60
CA VAL A 141 -8.85 9.02 2.13
C VAL A 141 -10.04 8.25 1.55
N TYR A 142 -10.28 7.02 2.01
CA TYR A 142 -11.39 6.20 1.51
C TYR A 142 -12.74 6.88 1.73
N ASN A 143 -13.03 7.32 2.96
CA ASN A 143 -14.30 7.96 3.29
C ASN A 143 -14.51 9.24 2.48
N ARG A 144 -13.47 10.03 2.26
CA ARG A 144 -13.57 11.24 1.46
C ARG A 144 -13.86 10.93 -0.01
N ARG A 145 -13.11 10.01 -0.60
CA ARG A 145 -13.23 9.70 -2.03
C ARG A 145 -14.51 8.94 -2.36
N VAL A 146 -14.96 8.07 -1.48
CA VAL A 146 -16.21 7.32 -1.64
C VAL A 146 -17.43 8.14 -1.21
N GLY A 147 -17.36 8.86 -0.09
CA GLY A 147 -18.46 9.72 0.39
C GLY A 147 -18.80 10.83 -0.61
N SER A 148 -17.80 11.44 -1.25
CA SER A 148 -18.04 12.45 -2.30
C SER A 148 -18.57 11.88 -3.63
N GLN A 149 -18.74 10.55 -3.76
CA GLN A 149 -19.43 9.95 -4.91
C GLN A 149 -20.92 9.71 -4.66
N ASP A 150 -21.34 9.49 -3.42
CA ASP A 150 -22.77 9.37 -3.08
C ASP A 150 -23.50 10.69 -3.36
N ASP A 151 -22.87 11.83 -3.08
CA ASP A 151 -23.44 13.17 -3.35
C ASP A 151 -23.54 13.51 -4.85
N ARG A 152 -22.77 12.86 -5.73
CA ARG A 152 -22.84 13.09 -7.19
C ARG A 152 -23.96 12.29 -7.88
N GLY A 153 -24.65 11.43 -7.13
CA GLY A 153 -25.75 10.60 -7.62
C GLY A 153 -27.15 11.08 -7.24
N ALA A 154 -27.27 12.16 -6.47
CA ALA A 154 -28.58 12.74 -6.14
C ALA A 154 -29.10 13.55 -7.35
N PRO A 155 -30.22 13.16 -7.99
CA PRO A 155 -30.89 14.08 -8.89
C PRO A 155 -31.41 15.26 -8.06
N GLU A 156 -31.09 16.48 -8.46
CA GLU A 156 -31.82 17.66 -8.00
C GLU A 156 -33.29 17.45 -8.39
N GLY A 157 -34.13 17.22 -7.37
CA GLY A 157 -35.57 17.07 -7.48
C GLY A 157 -36.27 18.09 -6.60
#